data_AF-A0A7S2EIR4-F1
#
_entry.id   AF-A0A7S2EIR4-F1
#
_cell.length_a   1.000
_cell.length_b   1.000
_cell.length_c   1.000
_cell.angle_alpha   90.00
_cell.angle_beta   90.00
_cell.angle_gamma   90.00
#
_symmetry.space_group_name_H-M   'P 1'
#
loop_
_entity.id
_entity.type
_entity.pdbx_description
1 polymer ?
#
loop_
_entity_poly.entity_id
_entity_poly.type
_entity_poly.pdbx_seq_one_letter_code
_entity_poly.pdbx_strand_id
1 'polypeptide(L)'
;LFSSFRTTKTQPFRIFPWDMRFERALHELYCWVALLTIFPSYYYGGIQLFLFQAVFGVGGACVCDWFVSPTMSNNVAKIVARGLEKKLSLLTSLFLTIITSESILVSLAVICGCFESTPRFDAKLIKNVAITLLFNEVFFTLVHRYLLHGTRLGARIHEIHHTCQPPSFSSGFIFHFLDSNAEFSFTHACTAAFNNYAIQDPFSLLISLQTTYFWYIIVHSENLKLPHYWHHQWVNANYSAYTKIIHLKGRDFVRDIIIQKKGKQLSSNQH
;
A
#
# COMPACT_ATOMS: atom_id res chain seq x y z
N LEU A 1 -19.69 -26.73 -24.38
CA LEU A 1 -18.74 -27.87 -24.42
C LEU A 1 -17.44 -27.47 -25.12
N PHE A 2 -16.70 -26.49 -24.60
CA PHE A 2 -15.30 -26.29 -25.00
C PHE A 2 -14.49 -25.88 -23.78
N SER A 3 -13.95 -26.91 -23.13
CA SER A 3 -12.88 -26.80 -22.16
C SER A 3 -11.57 -26.51 -22.88
N SER A 4 -10.97 -25.36 -22.61
CA SER A 4 -9.51 -25.26 -22.63
C SER A 4 -9.07 -24.49 -21.39
N PHE A 5 -8.98 -25.21 -20.28
CA PHE A 5 -8.21 -24.75 -19.13
C PHE A 5 -6.77 -24.65 -19.58
N ARG A 6 -6.30 -23.42 -19.84
CA ARG A 6 -4.88 -23.12 -19.99
C ARG A 6 -4.16 -23.62 -18.75
N THR A 7 -3.20 -24.50 -18.96
CA THR A 7 -2.22 -24.91 -17.98
C THR A 7 -1.50 -23.67 -17.46
N THR A 8 -1.80 -23.29 -16.22
CA THR A 8 -1.00 -22.31 -15.49
C THR A 8 0.38 -22.92 -15.27
N LYS A 9 1.35 -22.57 -16.12
CA LYS A 9 2.76 -22.76 -15.81
C LYS A 9 3.02 -22.05 -14.49
N THR A 10 3.16 -22.82 -13.42
CA THR A 10 3.71 -22.35 -12.15
C THR A 10 5.14 -21.91 -12.43
N GLN A 11 5.36 -20.59 -12.58
CA GLN A 11 6.72 -20.10 -12.66
C GLN A 11 7.42 -20.39 -11.33
N PRO A 12 8.66 -20.93 -11.36
CA PRO A 12 9.42 -21.16 -10.14
C PRO A 12 9.64 -19.82 -9.43
N PHE A 13 9.22 -19.78 -8.17
CA PHE A 13 9.40 -18.66 -7.26
C PHE A 13 10.91 -18.42 -7.08
N ARG A 14 11.48 -17.42 -7.77
CA ARG A 14 12.79 -16.88 -7.39
C ARG A 14 12.54 -15.93 -6.22
N ILE A 15 12.97 -16.34 -5.03
CA ILE A 15 12.74 -15.59 -3.78
C ILE A 15 13.48 -14.24 -3.77
N PHE A 16 14.49 -14.04 -4.63
CA PHE A 16 15.07 -12.73 -4.89
C PHE A 16 15.58 -12.65 -6.35
N PRO A 17 15.25 -11.60 -7.12
CA PRO A 17 15.94 -11.32 -8.36
C PRO A 17 17.29 -10.68 -8.02
N TRP A 18 18.34 -11.50 -7.94
CA TRP A 18 19.74 -11.06 -7.69
C TRP A 18 20.34 -10.16 -8.80
N ASP A 19 19.52 -9.64 -9.70
CA ASP A 19 19.93 -8.78 -10.82
C ASP A 19 19.41 -7.34 -10.62
N MET A 20 19.44 -6.86 -9.37
CA MET A 20 19.25 -5.45 -9.11
C MET A 20 20.50 -4.71 -9.58
N ARG A 21 20.38 -3.99 -10.70
CA ARG A 21 21.37 -2.98 -11.10
C ARG A 21 21.61 -2.04 -9.91
N PHE A 22 22.85 -1.61 -9.72
CA PHE A 22 23.29 -0.75 -8.61
C PHE A 22 22.34 0.44 -8.36
N GLU A 23 21.84 1.07 -9.44
CA GLU A 23 20.86 2.16 -9.39
C GLU A 23 19.54 1.77 -8.68
N ARG A 24 19.03 0.56 -8.91
CA ARG A 24 17.82 0.06 -8.22
C ARG A 24 18.08 -0.21 -6.75
N ALA A 25 19.25 -0.77 -6.43
CA ALA A 25 19.63 -1.00 -5.03
C ALA A 25 19.80 0.32 -4.27
N LEU A 26 20.36 1.36 -4.91
CA LEU A 26 20.45 2.70 -4.34
C LEU A 26 19.08 3.36 -4.19
N HIS A 27 18.19 3.22 -5.18
CA HIS A 27 16.83 3.72 -5.10
C HIS A 27 16.08 3.11 -3.91
N GLU A 28 16.11 1.78 -3.81
CA GLU A 28 15.53 1.08 -2.67
C GLU A 28 16.17 1.56 -1.36
N LEU A 29 17.50 1.58 -1.27
CA LEU A 29 18.20 2.02 -0.06
C LEU A 29 17.81 3.45 0.35
N TYR A 30 17.69 4.37 -0.60
CA TYR A 30 17.23 5.73 -0.34
C TYR A 30 15.81 5.75 0.22
N CYS A 31 14.89 5.02 -0.42
CA CYS A 31 13.53 4.86 0.09
C CYS A 31 13.55 4.26 1.51
N TRP A 32 14.33 3.22 1.77
CA TRP A 32 14.47 2.61 3.09
C TRP A 32 15.03 3.58 4.13
N VAL A 33 16.07 4.35 3.80
CA VAL A 33 16.68 5.32 4.71
C VAL A 33 15.67 6.44 5.02
N ALA A 34 14.98 6.98 4.01
CA ALA A 34 13.95 7.99 4.21
C ALA A 34 12.86 7.47 5.18
N LEU A 35 12.45 6.22 5.04
CA LEU A 35 11.46 5.60 5.91
C LEU A 35 11.99 5.31 7.33
N LEU A 36 13.23 4.82 7.47
CA LEU A 36 13.83 4.52 8.78
C LEU A 36 14.07 5.77 9.63
N THR A 37 14.21 6.95 9.01
CA THR A 37 14.34 8.22 9.75
C THR A 37 13.07 8.62 10.51
N ILE A 38 11.93 7.97 10.25
CA ILE A 38 10.65 8.22 10.92
C ILE A 38 10.60 7.67 12.34
N PHE A 39 11.35 6.61 12.65
CA PHE A 39 11.39 6.08 14.01
C PHE A 39 12.07 7.06 15.01
N PRO A 40 13.24 7.66 14.71
CA PRO A 40 13.86 8.63 15.60
C PRO A 40 13.07 9.94 15.75
N SER A 41 12.43 10.44 14.69
CA SER A 41 11.78 11.77 14.75
C SER A 41 10.63 11.85 15.73
N TYR A 42 9.90 10.75 15.85
CA TYR A 42 8.78 10.61 16.76
C TYR A 42 9.18 10.78 18.22
N TYR A 43 10.39 10.37 18.55
CA TYR A 43 10.92 10.40 19.90
C TYR A 43 11.67 11.70 20.23
N TYR A 44 12.30 12.32 19.23
CA TYR A 44 13.21 13.45 19.45
C TYR A 44 12.71 14.81 18.94
N GLY A 45 11.66 14.89 18.12
CA GLY A 45 11.28 16.14 17.45
C GLY A 45 9.80 16.51 17.43
N GLY A 46 8.97 15.86 18.24
CA GLY A 46 7.54 16.16 18.34
C GLY A 46 6.80 16.04 17.00
N ILE A 47 5.61 16.65 16.93
CA ILE A 47 4.74 16.60 15.74
C ILE A 47 5.35 17.32 14.53
N GLN A 48 6.20 18.34 14.77
CA GLN A 48 6.80 19.15 13.71
C GLN A 48 7.85 18.36 12.90
N LEU A 49 8.71 17.59 13.57
CA LEU A 49 9.72 16.77 12.90
C LEU A 49 9.09 15.59 12.15
N PHE A 50 7.96 15.07 12.66
CA PHE A 50 7.15 14.10 11.95
C PHE A 50 6.56 14.68 10.66
N LEU A 51 5.90 15.85 10.73
CA LEU A 51 5.32 16.49 9.53
C LEU A 51 6.39 16.81 8.48
N PHE A 52 7.57 17.24 8.94
CA PHE A 52 8.72 17.41 8.07
C PHE A 52 9.07 16.10 7.35
N GLN A 53 9.10 14.95 8.04
CA GLN A 53 9.46 13.69 7.41
C GLN A 53 8.35 13.05 6.58
N ALA A 54 7.08 13.25 6.92
CA ALA A 54 5.97 12.89 6.05
C ALA A 54 6.12 13.59 4.68
N VAL A 55 6.40 14.90 4.70
CA VAL A 55 6.50 15.71 3.49
C VAL A 55 7.82 15.48 2.75
N PHE A 56 8.95 15.54 3.45
CA PHE A 56 10.27 15.45 2.82
C PHE A 56 10.81 14.02 2.72
N GLY A 57 10.43 13.12 3.62
CA GLY A 57 10.79 11.71 3.58
C GLY A 57 9.92 10.95 2.59
N VAL A 58 8.63 10.77 2.89
CA VAL A 58 7.71 10.01 2.00
C VAL A 58 7.46 10.77 0.71
N GLY A 59 7.16 12.06 0.79
CA GLY A 59 7.00 12.90 -0.40
C GLY A 59 8.30 12.99 -1.23
N GLY A 60 9.46 13.15 -0.57
CA GLY A 60 10.76 13.12 -1.27
C GLY A 60 11.05 11.77 -1.91
N ALA A 61 10.77 10.65 -1.24
CA ALA A 61 10.89 9.32 -1.81
C ALA A 61 9.95 9.13 -3.02
N CYS A 62 8.72 9.64 -2.97
CA CYS A 62 7.81 9.61 -4.11
C CYS A 62 8.32 10.44 -5.30
N VAL A 63 8.90 11.62 -5.03
CA VAL A 63 9.53 12.46 -6.05
C VAL A 63 10.74 11.74 -6.67
N CYS A 64 11.60 11.14 -5.85
CA CYS A 64 12.72 10.34 -6.32
C CYS A 64 12.26 9.15 -7.18
N ASP A 65 11.25 8.39 -6.74
CA ASP A 65 10.66 7.28 -7.52
C ASP A 65 10.09 7.79 -8.85
N TRP A 66 9.48 8.98 -8.89
CA TRP A 66 9.00 9.56 -10.14
C TRP A 66 10.13 9.81 -11.15
N PHE A 67 11.28 10.32 -10.69
CA PHE A 67 12.41 10.64 -11.56
C PHE A 67 13.25 9.42 -11.93
N VAL A 68 13.34 8.43 -11.04
CA VAL A 68 14.18 7.24 -11.23
C VAL A 68 13.41 6.12 -11.93
N SER A 69 12.11 5.96 -11.63
CA SER A 69 11.26 4.93 -12.21
C SER A 69 10.33 5.50 -13.30
N PRO A 70 10.36 4.97 -14.53
CA PRO A 70 9.38 5.33 -15.55
C PRO A 70 7.98 4.81 -15.21
N THR A 71 7.83 3.89 -14.25
CA THR A 71 6.56 3.25 -13.92
C THR A 71 5.52 4.23 -13.40
N MET A 72 5.92 5.19 -12.56
CA MET A 72 5.00 6.22 -12.07
C MET A 72 4.42 7.06 -13.21
N SER A 73 5.28 7.58 -14.09
CA SER A 73 4.86 8.38 -15.25
C SER A 73 3.96 7.58 -16.20
N ASN A 74 4.28 6.31 -16.43
CA ASN A 74 3.46 5.41 -17.24
C ASN A 74 2.08 5.14 -16.60
N ASN A 75 2.02 5.00 -15.28
CA ASN A 75 0.77 4.79 -14.57
C ASN A 75 -0.13 6.03 -14.62
N VAL A 76 0.43 7.22 -14.43
CA VAL A 76 -0.28 8.49 -14.62
C VAL A 76 -0.85 8.60 -16.03
N ALA A 77 -0.04 8.27 -17.05
CA ALA A 77 -0.50 8.28 -18.45
C ALA A 77 -1.66 7.30 -18.69
N LYS A 78 -1.60 6.08 -18.12
CA LYS A 78 -2.70 5.09 -18.22
C LYS A 78 -3.99 5.58 -17.57
N ILE A 79 -3.90 6.20 -16.39
CA ILE A 79 -5.08 6.71 -15.67
C ILE A 79 -5.75 7.83 -16.48
N VAL A 80 -4.96 8.77 -16.99
CA VAL A 80 -5.45 9.87 -17.84
C VAL A 80 -6.06 9.33 -19.13
N ALA A 81 -5.40 8.39 -19.81
CA ALA A 81 -5.89 7.78 -21.05
C ALA A 81 -7.20 6.99 -20.86
N ARG A 82 -7.49 6.53 -19.63
CA ARG A 82 -8.76 5.88 -19.27
C ARG A 82 -9.86 6.85 -18.85
N GLY A 83 -9.57 8.16 -18.83
CA GLY A 83 -10.50 9.19 -18.40
C GLY A 83 -10.89 9.08 -16.92
N LEU A 84 -10.06 8.43 -16.10
CA LEU A 84 -10.33 8.24 -14.67
C LEU A 84 -10.06 9.52 -13.89
N GLU A 85 -8.97 10.20 -14.19
CA GLU A 85 -8.56 11.44 -13.53
C GLU A 85 -7.72 12.33 -14.46
N LYS A 86 -7.64 13.62 -14.15
CA LYS A 86 -6.69 14.55 -14.81
C LYS A 86 -5.32 14.46 -14.15
N LYS A 87 -4.24 14.73 -14.90
CA LYS A 87 -2.86 14.68 -14.39
C LYS A 87 -2.66 15.54 -13.12
N LEU A 88 -3.20 16.75 -13.10
CA LEU A 88 -3.12 17.63 -11.93
C LEU A 88 -3.87 17.06 -10.73
N SER A 89 -5.07 16.50 -10.94
CA SER A 89 -5.85 15.84 -9.88
C SER A 89 -5.08 14.66 -9.26
N LEU A 90 -4.29 13.92 -10.05
CA LEU A 90 -3.50 12.80 -9.55
C LEU A 90 -2.34 13.24 -8.65
N LEU A 91 -1.64 14.32 -9.02
CA LEU A 91 -0.59 14.90 -8.18
C LEU A 91 -1.18 15.45 -6.87
N THR A 92 -2.32 16.12 -6.95
CA THR A 92 -3.06 16.58 -5.76
C THR A 92 -3.50 15.40 -4.91
N SER A 93 -4.03 14.32 -5.52
CA SER A 93 -4.46 13.12 -4.79
C SER A 93 -3.29 12.45 -4.07
N LEU A 94 -2.15 12.27 -4.75
CA LEU A 94 -0.92 11.74 -4.15
C LEU A 94 -0.51 12.53 -2.90
N PHE A 95 -0.44 13.85 -3.01
CA PHE A 95 -0.05 14.72 -1.89
C PHE A 95 -1.07 14.68 -0.74
N LEU A 96 -2.37 14.72 -1.07
CA LEU A 96 -3.44 14.64 -0.07
C LEU A 96 -3.47 13.28 0.62
N THR A 97 -3.22 12.18 -0.09
CA THR A 97 -3.11 10.85 0.50
C THR A 97 -1.96 10.80 1.50
N ILE A 98 -0.76 11.28 1.14
CA ILE A 98 0.38 11.30 2.06
C ILE A 98 0.04 12.11 3.32
N ILE A 99 -0.43 13.36 3.15
CA ILE A 99 -0.80 14.21 4.31
C ILE A 99 -1.88 13.55 5.16
N THR A 100 -2.92 12.99 4.55
CA THR A 100 -4.05 12.40 5.27
C THR A 100 -3.62 11.17 6.04
N SER A 101 -2.88 10.25 5.40
CA SER A 101 -2.37 9.05 6.05
C SER A 101 -1.48 9.38 7.25
N GLU A 102 -0.57 10.35 7.08
CA GLU A 102 0.35 10.77 8.13
C GLU A 102 -0.37 11.48 9.28
N SER A 103 -1.35 12.36 8.96
CA SER A 103 -2.18 13.03 9.97
C SER A 103 -2.97 12.03 10.80
N ILE A 104 -3.45 10.95 10.18
CA ILE A 104 -4.20 9.89 10.86
C ILE A 104 -3.27 9.08 11.76
N LEU A 105 -2.07 8.71 11.29
CA LEU A 105 -1.09 8.02 12.13
C LEU A 105 -0.76 8.82 13.40
N VAL A 106 -0.49 10.12 13.26
CA VAL A 106 -0.22 10.99 14.42
C VAL A 106 -1.43 11.10 15.32
N SER A 107 -2.62 11.33 14.75
CA SER A 107 -3.82 11.48 15.56
C SER A 107 -4.07 10.23 16.39
N LEU A 108 -3.93 9.03 15.80
CA LEU A 108 -4.07 7.76 16.52
C LEU A 108 -3.02 7.61 17.61
N ALA A 109 -1.77 7.95 17.34
CA ALA A 109 -0.71 7.85 18.32
C ALA A 109 -0.87 8.84 19.49
N VAL A 110 -1.33 10.08 19.23
CA VAL A 110 -1.68 11.04 20.29
C VAL A 110 -2.83 10.52 21.12
N ILE A 111 -3.93 10.10 20.48
CA ILE A 111 -5.14 9.62 21.17
C ILE A 111 -4.84 8.39 22.03
N CYS A 112 -3.95 7.49 21.56
CA CYS A 112 -3.57 6.28 22.27
C CYS A 112 -2.40 6.45 23.25
N GLY A 113 -1.90 7.67 23.48
CA GLY A 113 -0.81 7.93 24.42
C GLY A 113 0.53 7.27 24.04
N CYS A 114 0.78 7.12 22.73
CA CYS A 114 1.97 6.46 22.21
C CYS A 114 3.25 7.27 22.48
N PHE A 115 3.16 8.59 22.49
CA PHE A 115 4.33 9.48 22.65
C PHE A 115 4.83 9.54 24.10
N GLU A 116 3.93 9.32 25.05
CA GLU A 116 4.22 9.29 26.49
C GLU A 116 4.74 7.92 26.94
N SER A 117 4.72 6.93 26.05
CA SER A 117 5.11 5.56 26.37
C SER A 117 6.63 5.39 26.51
N THR A 118 7.05 4.61 27.50
CA THR A 118 8.48 4.34 27.73
C THR A 118 9.02 3.36 26.70
N PRO A 119 10.11 3.70 25.97
CA PRO A 119 10.76 2.76 25.07
C PRO A 119 11.29 1.55 25.81
N ARG A 120 11.12 0.38 25.21
CA ARG A 120 11.67 -0.88 25.72
C ARG A 120 11.87 -1.85 24.58
N PHE A 121 12.85 -2.73 24.71
CA PHE A 121 13.18 -3.72 23.67
C PHE A 121 13.21 -5.11 24.30
N ASP A 122 12.04 -5.60 24.68
CA ASP A 122 11.85 -6.89 25.34
C ASP A 122 11.03 -7.87 24.47
N ALA A 123 10.98 -9.13 24.89
CA ALA A 123 10.21 -10.16 24.19
C ALA A 123 8.70 -9.86 24.18
N LYS A 124 8.20 -9.12 25.18
CA LYS A 124 6.79 -8.71 25.25
C LYS A 124 6.45 -7.74 24.12
N LEU A 125 7.32 -6.78 23.81
CA LEU A 125 7.17 -5.88 22.67
C LEU A 125 7.08 -6.67 21.36
N ILE A 126 8.04 -7.57 21.11
CA ILE A 126 8.07 -8.37 19.87
C ILE A 126 6.77 -9.14 19.69
N LYS A 127 6.30 -9.81 20.76
CA LYS A 127 5.03 -10.54 20.77
C LYS A 127 3.84 -9.62 20.47
N ASN A 128 3.76 -8.46 21.14
CA ASN A 128 2.65 -7.53 21.00
C ASN A 128 2.60 -6.89 19.60
N VAL A 129 3.76 -6.53 19.04
CA VAL A 129 3.87 -6.06 17.66
C VAL A 129 3.42 -7.17 16.70
N ALA A 130 3.92 -8.40 16.84
CA ALA A 130 3.53 -9.51 15.96
C ALA A 130 2.01 -9.78 15.97
N ILE A 131 1.36 -9.77 17.14
CA ILE A 131 -0.09 -9.92 17.26
C ILE A 131 -0.83 -8.74 16.60
N THR A 132 -0.35 -7.52 16.82
CA THR A 132 -0.95 -6.30 16.25
C THR A 132 -0.84 -6.29 14.72
N LEU A 133 0.31 -6.69 14.16
CA LEU A 133 0.52 -6.81 12.71
C LEU A 133 -0.36 -7.89 12.09
N LEU A 134 -0.51 -9.05 12.75
CA LEU A 134 -1.40 -10.12 12.30
C LEU A 134 -2.85 -9.64 12.28
N PHE A 135 -3.28 -8.90 13.30
CA PHE A 135 -4.62 -8.32 13.35
C PHE A 135 -4.82 -7.29 12.23
N ASN A 136 -3.84 -6.41 12.00
CA ASN A 136 -3.87 -5.44 10.91
C ASN A 136 -4.02 -6.11 9.53
N GLU A 137 -3.27 -7.20 9.27
CA GLU A 137 -3.39 -7.99 8.04
C GLU A 137 -4.80 -8.58 7.85
N VAL A 138 -5.41 -9.09 8.93
CA VAL A 138 -6.78 -9.62 8.88
C VAL A 138 -7.75 -8.51 8.44
N PHE A 139 -7.72 -7.35 9.08
CA PHE A 139 -8.60 -6.23 8.74
C PHE A 139 -8.36 -5.71 7.33
N PHE A 140 -7.10 -5.51 6.94
CA PHE A 140 -6.73 -5.14 5.58
C PHE A 140 -7.35 -6.13 4.58
N THR A 141 -7.11 -7.43 4.79
CA THR A 141 -7.60 -8.48 3.89
C THR A 141 -9.13 -8.49 3.79
N LEU A 142 -9.84 -8.29 4.90
CA LEU A 142 -11.30 -8.25 4.92
C LEU A 142 -11.84 -7.03 4.15
N VAL A 143 -11.30 -5.84 4.42
CA VAL A 143 -11.71 -4.60 3.76
C VAL A 143 -11.40 -4.67 2.26
N HIS A 144 -10.17 -5.02 1.92
CA HIS A 144 -9.73 -5.13 0.54
C HIS A 144 -10.55 -6.17 -0.23
N ARG A 145 -10.75 -7.37 0.32
CA ARG A 145 -11.53 -8.43 -0.33
C ARG A 145 -13.01 -8.08 -0.48
N TYR A 146 -13.66 -7.70 0.61
CA TYR A 146 -15.13 -7.68 0.69
C TYR A 146 -15.71 -6.31 0.40
N LEU A 147 -15.02 -5.22 0.78
CA LEU A 147 -15.47 -3.87 0.48
C LEU A 147 -14.99 -3.44 -0.91
N LEU A 148 -13.68 -3.47 -1.15
CA LEU A 148 -13.08 -2.90 -2.37
C LEU A 148 -13.24 -3.81 -3.59
N HIS A 149 -12.87 -5.08 -3.49
CA HIS A 149 -13.10 -6.04 -4.59
C HIS A 149 -14.50 -6.65 -4.62
N GLY A 150 -15.18 -6.67 -3.47
CA GLY A 150 -16.43 -7.39 -3.28
C GLY A 150 -17.68 -6.58 -3.63
N THR A 151 -17.59 -5.26 -3.76
CA THR A 151 -18.72 -4.39 -4.12
C THR A 151 -18.46 -3.64 -5.42
N ARG A 152 -19.54 -3.28 -6.14
CA ARG A 152 -19.42 -2.48 -7.38
C ARG A 152 -18.89 -1.06 -7.11
N LEU A 153 -19.28 -0.46 -5.99
CA LEU A 153 -18.82 0.87 -5.61
C LEU A 153 -17.34 0.83 -5.21
N GLY A 154 -16.98 -0.10 -4.32
CA GLY A 154 -15.60 -0.36 -3.93
C GLY A 154 -14.69 -0.58 -5.14
N ALA A 155 -15.12 -1.39 -6.10
CA ALA A 155 -14.29 -1.70 -7.24
C ALA A 155 -14.08 -0.51 -8.19
N ARG A 156 -15.04 0.43 -8.23
CA ARG A 156 -14.90 1.67 -8.99
C ARG A 156 -13.92 2.64 -8.33
N ILE A 157 -13.99 2.81 -7.01
CA ILE A 157 -13.05 3.68 -6.29
C ILE A 157 -11.64 3.09 -6.31
N HIS A 158 -11.54 1.76 -6.25
CA HIS A 158 -10.26 1.03 -6.25
C HIS A 158 -9.66 0.83 -7.65
N GLU A 159 -10.41 1.16 -8.71
CA GLU A 159 -9.93 1.03 -10.09
C GLU A 159 -8.71 1.92 -10.37
N ILE A 160 -8.67 3.13 -9.78
CA ILE A 160 -7.56 4.07 -9.97
C ILE A 160 -6.27 3.43 -9.48
N HIS A 161 -6.30 2.89 -8.27
CA HIS A 161 -5.17 2.24 -7.64
C HIS A 161 -4.70 1.01 -8.45
N HIS A 162 -5.62 0.15 -8.89
CA HIS A 162 -5.28 -0.99 -9.73
C HIS A 162 -5.01 -0.68 -11.20
N THR A 163 -5.15 0.56 -11.66
CA THR A 163 -4.65 0.97 -12.98
C THR A 163 -3.13 1.11 -12.97
N CYS A 164 -2.51 1.22 -11.80
CA CYS A 164 -1.07 1.22 -11.60
C CYS A 164 -0.49 -0.20 -11.75
N GLN A 165 -0.27 -0.64 -12.99
CA GLN A 165 0.22 -1.98 -13.35
C GLN A 165 1.44 -1.89 -14.29
N PRO A 166 2.67 -2.15 -13.83
CA PRO A 166 3.03 -2.55 -12.47
C PRO A 166 2.91 -1.39 -11.46
N PRO A 167 2.72 -1.65 -10.16
CA PRO A 167 2.85 -0.62 -9.14
C PRO A 167 4.35 -0.29 -8.90
N SER A 168 4.62 0.93 -8.47
CA SER A 168 5.90 1.40 -7.93
C SER A 168 5.70 1.99 -6.52
N PHE A 169 6.79 2.43 -5.90
CA PHE A 169 6.77 3.04 -4.56
C PHE A 169 5.80 4.24 -4.50
N SER A 170 5.89 5.16 -5.47
CA SER A 170 5.02 6.34 -5.52
C SER A 170 3.62 6.06 -6.05
N SER A 171 3.46 5.13 -7.00
CA SER A 171 2.13 4.80 -7.52
C SER A 171 1.28 4.05 -6.49
N GLY A 172 1.92 3.45 -5.48
CA GLY A 172 1.29 2.90 -4.29
C GLY A 172 0.55 3.94 -3.45
N PHE A 173 0.71 5.25 -3.72
CA PHE A 173 -0.04 6.34 -3.09
C PHE A 173 -1.06 7.02 -4.01
N ILE A 174 -1.24 6.52 -5.25
CA ILE A 174 -2.30 7.02 -6.11
C ILE A 174 -3.60 6.29 -5.76
N PHE A 175 -4.48 7.00 -5.04
CA PHE A 175 -5.80 6.50 -4.66
C PHE A 175 -6.92 7.45 -5.09
N HIS A 176 -8.13 6.90 -5.08
CA HIS A 176 -9.30 7.68 -4.75
C HIS A 176 -9.33 7.96 -3.23
N PHE A 177 -9.78 9.13 -2.78
CA PHE A 177 -9.79 9.48 -1.34
C PHE A 177 -10.48 8.42 -0.46
N LEU A 178 -11.65 7.93 -0.88
CA LEU A 178 -12.38 6.89 -0.15
C LEU A 178 -11.65 5.54 -0.15
N ASP A 179 -10.84 5.27 -1.17
CA ASP A 179 -10.07 4.04 -1.28
C ASP A 179 -8.91 4.05 -0.27
N SER A 180 -8.15 5.15 -0.24
CA SER A 180 -7.12 5.38 0.78
C SER A 180 -7.68 5.30 2.20
N ASN A 181 -8.87 5.86 2.44
CA ASN A 181 -9.50 5.75 3.77
C ASN A 181 -9.92 4.33 4.12
N ALA A 182 -10.37 3.53 3.16
CA ALA A 182 -10.77 2.15 3.41
C ALA A 182 -9.53 1.26 3.66
N GLU A 183 -8.56 1.27 2.75
CA GLU A 183 -7.38 0.41 2.86
C GLU A 183 -6.48 0.80 4.03
N PHE A 184 -6.27 2.10 4.19
CA PHE A 184 -5.24 2.63 5.05
C PHE A 184 -5.84 3.10 6.37
N SER A 185 -6.59 4.20 6.36
CA SER A 185 -7.08 4.89 7.55
C SER A 185 -7.91 3.99 8.47
N PHE A 186 -8.88 3.28 7.89
CA PHE A 186 -9.77 2.40 8.62
C PHE A 186 -9.02 1.22 9.22
N THR A 187 -8.14 0.57 8.46
CA THR A 187 -7.31 -0.53 8.97
C THR A 187 -6.44 -0.08 10.14
N HIS A 188 -5.79 1.10 10.05
CA HIS A 188 -4.98 1.63 11.16
C HIS A 188 -5.84 1.98 12.39
N ALA A 189 -7.03 2.55 12.19
CA ALA A 189 -7.96 2.83 13.28
C ALA A 189 -8.44 1.54 13.98
N CYS A 190 -8.74 0.48 13.24
CA CYS A 190 -9.07 -0.83 13.80
C CYS A 190 -7.91 -1.42 14.59
N THR A 191 -6.68 -1.31 14.08
CA THR A 191 -5.45 -1.76 14.75
C THR A 191 -5.20 -0.98 16.04
N ALA A 192 -5.37 0.35 16.01
CA ALA A 192 -5.26 1.19 17.20
C ALA A 192 -6.33 0.85 18.25
N ALA A 193 -7.58 0.67 17.84
CA ALA A 193 -8.65 0.23 18.73
C ALA A 193 -8.33 -1.14 19.36
N PHE A 194 -7.94 -2.12 18.55
CA PHE A 194 -7.58 -3.45 19.06
C PHE A 194 -6.42 -3.39 20.04
N ASN A 195 -5.35 -2.66 19.73
CA ASN A 195 -4.25 -2.53 20.66
C ASN A 195 -4.71 -1.85 21.96
N ASN A 196 -5.47 -0.75 21.87
CA ASN A 196 -5.93 -0.02 23.05
C ASN A 196 -6.87 -0.83 23.96
N TYR A 197 -7.72 -1.70 23.40
CA TYR A 197 -8.65 -2.51 24.19
C TYR A 197 -8.08 -3.87 24.62
N ALA A 198 -7.30 -4.54 23.77
CA ALA A 198 -6.86 -5.91 24.01
C ALA A 198 -5.39 -6.04 24.46
N ILE A 199 -4.48 -5.26 23.87
CA ILE A 199 -3.03 -5.39 24.14
C ILE A 199 -2.56 -4.42 25.23
N GLN A 200 -3.15 -3.21 25.27
CA GLN A 200 -2.92 -2.13 26.21
C GLN A 200 -1.44 -1.74 26.30
N ASP A 201 -0.80 -1.52 25.15
CA ASP A 201 0.63 -1.25 25.07
C ASP A 201 0.93 -0.21 23.98
N PRO A 202 0.86 1.08 24.33
CA PRO A 202 0.99 2.18 23.38
C PRO A 202 2.32 2.18 22.61
N PHE A 203 3.41 1.76 23.25
CA PHE A 203 4.70 1.66 22.55
C PHE A 203 4.66 0.58 21.47
N SER A 204 4.04 -0.58 21.74
CA SER A 204 3.85 -1.61 20.70
C SER A 204 2.93 -1.14 19.58
N LEU A 205 1.90 -0.35 19.89
CA LEU A 205 1.01 0.24 18.89
C LEU A 205 1.81 1.18 17.98
N LEU A 206 2.61 2.08 18.55
CA LEU A 206 3.44 3.00 17.79
C LEU A 206 4.33 2.26 16.78
N ILE A 207 5.08 1.26 17.25
CA ILE A 207 5.93 0.45 16.38
C ILE A 207 5.11 -0.27 15.31
N SER A 208 3.93 -0.78 15.65
CA SER A 208 3.07 -1.48 14.70
C SER A 208 2.52 -0.54 13.62
N LEU A 209 1.99 0.63 13.98
CA LEU A 209 1.46 1.63 13.05
C LEU A 209 2.54 2.10 12.05
N GLN A 210 3.75 2.35 12.54
CA GLN A 210 4.89 2.73 11.70
C GLN A 210 5.30 1.57 10.78
N THR A 211 5.38 0.35 11.32
CA THR A 211 5.71 -0.84 10.54
C THR A 211 4.69 -1.09 9.43
N THR A 212 3.38 -1.00 9.71
CA THR A 212 2.33 -1.21 8.70
C THR A 212 2.36 -0.15 7.62
N TYR A 213 2.60 1.11 7.99
CA TYR A 213 2.78 2.21 7.05
C TYR A 213 3.96 1.94 6.10
N PHE A 214 5.14 1.64 6.63
CA PHE A 214 6.31 1.35 5.79
C PHE A 214 6.11 0.13 4.92
N TRP A 215 5.62 -0.94 5.53
CA TRP A 215 5.44 -2.19 4.84
C TRP A 215 4.43 -2.07 3.70
N TYR A 216 3.40 -1.23 3.85
CA TYR A 216 2.46 -0.92 2.78
C TYR A 216 3.17 -0.38 1.54
N ILE A 217 4.14 0.52 1.70
CA ILE A 217 4.88 1.09 0.56
C ILE A 217 5.79 0.03 -0.06
N ILE A 218 6.46 -0.76 0.78
CA ILE A 218 7.39 -1.81 0.37
C ILE A 218 6.69 -2.88 -0.48
N VAL A 219 5.46 -3.26 -0.14
CA VAL A 219 4.72 -4.29 -0.90
C VAL A 219 4.27 -3.83 -2.29
N HIS A 220 4.40 -2.53 -2.60
CA HIS A 220 4.19 -1.94 -3.92
C HIS A 220 5.47 -1.72 -4.72
N SER A 221 6.65 -2.01 -4.16
CA SER A 221 7.93 -1.85 -4.88
C SER A 221 8.01 -2.78 -6.10
N GLU A 222 8.29 -2.18 -7.25
CA GLU A 222 8.54 -2.91 -8.50
C GLU A 222 9.86 -3.68 -8.51
N ASN A 223 10.77 -3.36 -7.59
CA ASN A 223 12.06 -4.03 -7.46
C ASN A 223 11.93 -5.27 -6.58
N LEU A 224 11.15 -5.18 -5.49
CA LEU A 224 10.97 -6.27 -4.52
C LEU A 224 9.90 -7.28 -4.95
N LYS A 225 8.84 -6.82 -5.63
CA LYS A 225 7.77 -7.67 -6.18
C LYS A 225 7.17 -8.65 -5.16
N LEU A 226 6.80 -8.12 -4.00
CA LEU A 226 6.17 -8.87 -2.92
C LEU A 226 4.75 -9.33 -3.30
N PRO A 227 4.08 -10.20 -2.51
CA PRO A 227 2.79 -10.78 -2.90
C PRO A 227 1.72 -9.78 -3.36
N HIS A 228 1.67 -8.59 -2.77
CA HIS A 228 0.70 -7.56 -3.14
C HIS A 228 1.01 -6.89 -4.50
N TYR A 229 2.29 -6.66 -4.85
CA TYR A 229 2.70 -6.25 -6.20
C TYR A 229 2.11 -7.16 -7.29
N TRP A 230 2.13 -8.47 -7.04
CA TRP A 230 1.58 -9.46 -7.96
C TRP A 230 0.06 -9.47 -7.99
N HIS A 231 -0.58 -9.16 -6.86
CA HIS A 231 -2.02 -8.90 -6.84
C HIS A 231 -2.37 -7.71 -7.72
N HIS A 232 -1.66 -6.59 -7.65
CA HIS A 232 -1.83 -5.48 -8.59
C HIS A 232 -1.68 -5.90 -10.04
N GLN A 233 -0.60 -6.60 -10.36
CA GLN A 233 -0.25 -6.93 -11.73
C GLN A 233 -1.26 -7.87 -12.41
N TRP A 234 -1.89 -8.75 -11.63
CA TRP A 234 -2.76 -9.81 -12.18
C TRP A 234 -4.21 -9.74 -11.69
N VAL A 235 -4.50 -8.88 -10.72
CA VAL A 235 -5.78 -8.79 -9.99
C VAL A 235 -6.23 -10.18 -9.55
N ASN A 236 -5.33 -10.92 -8.91
CA ASN A 236 -5.55 -12.32 -8.52
C ASN A 236 -6.28 -12.42 -7.16
N ALA A 237 -6.54 -13.63 -6.68
CA ALA A 237 -7.27 -13.84 -5.42
C ALA A 237 -6.41 -13.69 -4.13
N ASN A 238 -5.28 -12.96 -4.20
CA ASN A 238 -4.43 -12.65 -3.05
C ASN A 238 -4.73 -11.24 -2.53
N TYR A 239 -5.70 -11.12 -1.62
CA TYR A 239 -6.18 -9.83 -1.11
C TYR A 239 -5.42 -9.36 0.15
N SER A 240 -4.44 -10.12 0.60
CA SER A 240 -3.57 -9.75 1.71
C SER A 240 -2.45 -8.80 1.24
N ALA A 241 -2.02 -7.89 2.11
CA ALA A 241 -0.93 -6.97 1.79
C ALA A 241 0.43 -7.61 2.09
N TYR A 242 0.57 -8.21 3.27
CA TYR A 242 1.88 -8.51 3.85
C TYR A 242 2.28 -9.97 3.70
N THR A 243 1.30 -10.86 3.72
CA THR A 243 1.46 -12.30 3.62
C THR A 243 0.78 -12.78 2.34
N LYS A 244 1.10 -14.02 1.95
CA LYS A 244 0.46 -14.65 0.81
C LYS A 244 -0.70 -15.52 1.29
N ILE A 245 -1.90 -14.96 1.33
CA ILE A 245 -3.13 -15.71 1.64
C ILE A 245 -3.82 -15.99 0.30
N ILE A 246 -3.43 -17.11 -0.32
CA ILE A 246 -4.04 -17.54 -1.58
C ILE A 246 -5.41 -18.16 -1.27
N HIS A 247 -6.39 -17.91 -2.15
CA HIS A 247 -7.65 -18.66 -2.27
C HIS A 247 -8.88 -18.11 -1.53
N LEU A 248 -8.97 -16.79 -1.31
CA LEU A 248 -10.28 -16.19 -1.01
C LEU A 248 -11.15 -16.19 -2.27
N LYS A 249 -12.06 -17.17 -2.36
CA LYS A 249 -12.94 -17.35 -3.52
C LYS A 249 -14.01 -16.25 -3.59
N GLY A 250 -14.66 -16.15 -4.74
CA GLY A 250 -15.80 -15.27 -5.01
C GLY A 250 -15.54 -14.30 -6.14
N ARG A 251 -16.54 -13.46 -6.42
CA ARG A 251 -16.46 -12.48 -7.49
C ARG A 251 -15.47 -11.36 -7.15
N ASP A 252 -14.76 -10.89 -8.17
CA ASP A 252 -13.80 -9.79 -8.11
C ASP A 252 -14.24 -8.72 -9.11
N PHE A 253 -14.89 -7.67 -8.61
CA PHE A 253 -15.46 -6.64 -9.47
C PHE A 253 -14.39 -5.74 -10.10
N VAL A 254 -13.22 -5.59 -9.46
CA VAL A 254 -12.09 -4.86 -10.05
C VAL A 254 -11.59 -5.58 -11.29
N ARG A 255 -11.43 -6.91 -11.20
CA ARG A 255 -11.03 -7.74 -12.34
C ARG A 255 -12.03 -7.59 -13.49
N ASP A 256 -13.32 -7.64 -13.20
CA ASP A 256 -14.38 -7.46 -14.19
C ASP A 256 -14.23 -6.11 -14.92
N ILE A 257 -14.02 -5.01 -14.18
CA ILE A 257 -13.86 -3.66 -14.74
C ILE A 257 -12.61 -3.57 -15.64
N ILE A 258 -11.46 -4.07 -15.16
CA ILE A 258 -10.19 -3.98 -15.88
C ILE A 258 -10.23 -4.81 -17.17
N ILE A 259 -10.85 -6.00 -17.16
CA ILE A 259 -11.00 -6.83 -18.36
C ILE A 259 -11.94 -6.18 -19.38
N GLN A 260 -13.10 -5.68 -18.95
CA GLN A 260 -14.08 -5.07 -19.85
C GLN A 260 -13.50 -3.87 -20.62
N LYS A 261 -12.70 -3.03 -19.95
CA LYS A 261 -12.09 -1.85 -20.58
C LYS A 261 -10.98 -2.23 -21.57
N LYS A 262 -10.19 -3.28 -21.30
CA LYS A 262 -9.19 -3.80 -22.26
C LYS A 262 -9.87 -4.29 -23.55
N GLY A 263 -11.02 -4.96 -23.46
CA GLY A 263 -11.79 -5.40 -24.63
C GLY A 263 -12.28 -4.22 -25.49
N LYS A 264 -12.81 -3.17 -24.86
CA LYS A 264 -13.32 -1.98 -25.57
C LYS A 264 -12.22 -1.19 -26.29
N GLN A 265 -11.04 -1.05 -25.67
CA GLN A 265 -9.90 -0.36 -26.30
C GLN A 265 -9.38 -1.09 -27.55
N LEU A 266 -9.41 -2.43 -27.54
CA LEU A 266 -9.02 -3.22 -28.71
C LEU A 266 -10.01 -3.06 -29.86
N SER A 267 -11.32 -2.98 -29.57
CA SER A 267 -12.33 -2.75 -30.61
C SER A 267 -12.32 -1.33 -31.20
N SER A 268 -11.97 -0.31 -30.41
CA SER A 268 -11.93 1.08 -30.90
C SER A 268 -10.73 1.37 -31.80
N ASN A 269 -9.65 0.60 -31.69
CA ASN A 269 -8.44 0.76 -32.52
C ASN A 269 -8.50 -0.01 -33.85
N GLN A 270 -9.61 -0.72 -34.12
CA GLN A 270 -9.84 -1.45 -35.37
C GLN A 270 -10.74 -0.70 -36.37
N HIS A 271 -11.12 0.54 -36.03
CA HIS A 271 -11.91 1.46 -36.85
C HIS A 271 -11.08 2.73 -37.11
#